data_AF-A0A367GGD4-F1
#
_entry.id   AF-A0A367GGD4-F1
#
_cell.length_a   1.000
_cell.length_b   1.000
_cell.length_c   1.000
_cell.angle_alpha   90.00
_cell.angle_beta   90.00
_cell.angle_gamma   90.00
#
_symmetry.space_group_name_H-M   'P 1'
#
loop_
_entity.id
_entity.type
_entity.pdbx_description
1 polymer ?
#
loop_
_entity_poly.entity_id
_entity_poly.type
_entity_poly.pdbx_seq_one_letter_code
_entity_poly.pdbx_strand_id
1 'polypeptide(L)'
;MVEIVFSESACGSLKIAQTYGRGKYRGSAISVFIRHENGSVPSSNEMKEAQLQAQEQECIAWENAIPLGGKSSDVYCFDMALSVGDISDNEIGEQRKNVLKKMFRASYSILQDELFNHMTEQGFKGFQRGEYGSTAEHLTSLQYQIKQDKERLEKLQKRIQHEQIKYEPARNVSKTYNEIDRMGQKTITGKMAISKEDYSELTALAKEGITSRAEISELEQSANYYRQKYFDYANALERMKTKYNELKEKCRPFLQALEHFPEVAKLFTEKVKQLFSFKEAQERAEKEAREKERQERIKARRNKRGMER
;
A
#
# COMPACT_ATOMS: atom_id res chain seq x y z
N MET A 1 17.69 -5.54 -39.35
CA MET A 1 17.26 -5.47 -37.94
C MET A 1 16.83 -4.03 -37.73
N VAL A 2 15.60 -3.78 -37.31
CA VAL A 2 15.08 -2.41 -37.17
C VAL A 2 15.57 -1.83 -35.84
N GLU A 3 16.19 -0.67 -35.88
CA GLU A 3 16.68 0.04 -34.70
C GLU A 3 15.68 1.14 -34.33
N ILE A 4 15.12 1.07 -33.13
CA ILE A 4 14.14 2.05 -32.62
C ILE A 4 14.83 3.00 -31.66
N VAL A 5 14.72 4.30 -31.93
CA VAL A 5 15.24 5.36 -31.06
C VAL A 5 14.11 6.31 -30.65
N PHE A 6 14.27 6.96 -29.50
CA PHE A 6 13.23 7.79 -28.87
C PHE A 6 13.55 9.29 -28.88
N SER A 7 14.49 9.73 -29.71
CA SER A 7 14.73 11.16 -29.98
C SER A 7 15.20 11.38 -31.42
N GLU A 8 14.83 12.51 -32.00
CA GLU A 8 15.22 12.88 -33.36
C GLU A 8 16.74 13.06 -33.49
N SER A 9 17.37 13.65 -32.47
CA SER A 9 18.82 13.84 -32.42
C SER A 9 19.58 12.50 -32.42
N ALA A 10 19.13 11.53 -31.61
CA ALA A 10 19.72 10.18 -31.61
C ALA A 10 19.47 9.46 -32.94
N CYS A 11 18.29 9.63 -33.55
CA CYS A 11 17.97 9.08 -34.87
C CYS A 11 18.89 9.61 -35.97
N GLY A 12 19.07 10.93 -36.03
CA GLY A 12 19.97 11.56 -36.98
C GLY A 12 21.41 11.09 -36.79
N SER A 13 21.88 11.11 -35.55
CA SER A 13 23.26 10.71 -35.21
C SER A 13 23.53 9.25 -35.58
N LEU A 14 22.59 8.34 -35.28
CA LEU A 14 22.74 6.91 -35.58
C LEU A 14 22.70 6.64 -37.09
N LYS A 15 21.80 7.31 -37.83
CA LYS A 15 21.75 7.21 -39.30
C LYS A 15 23.06 7.66 -39.95
N ILE A 16 23.67 8.73 -39.44
CA ILE A 16 24.97 9.21 -39.90
C ILE A 16 26.05 8.17 -39.56
N ALA A 17 26.13 7.72 -38.31
CA ALA A 17 27.13 6.75 -37.85
C ALA A 17 27.09 5.40 -38.58
N GLN A 18 25.93 4.96 -39.07
CA GLN A 18 25.79 3.74 -39.89
C GLN A 18 26.53 3.83 -41.24
N THR A 19 26.72 5.04 -41.77
CA THR A 19 27.29 5.28 -43.11
C THR A 19 28.54 6.17 -43.13
N TYR A 20 28.94 6.69 -41.96
CA TYR A 20 30.11 7.55 -41.81
C TYR A 20 31.38 6.83 -42.28
N GLY A 21 32.22 7.50 -43.06
CA GLY A 21 33.38 6.90 -43.73
C GLY A 21 33.09 6.11 -45.03
N ARG A 22 31.84 6.04 -45.51
CA ARG A 22 31.51 5.44 -46.82
C ARG A 22 30.93 6.45 -47.81
N GLY A 23 31.36 6.35 -49.07
CA GLY A 23 30.79 7.11 -50.19
C GLY A 23 31.59 8.34 -50.58
N LYS A 24 30.93 9.40 -51.05
CA LYS A 24 31.60 10.69 -51.33
C LYS A 24 31.54 11.55 -50.07
N TYR A 25 32.69 12.04 -49.62
CA TYR A 25 32.75 13.06 -48.58
C TYR A 25 31.99 14.31 -49.05
N ARG A 26 31.02 14.78 -48.25
CA ARG A 26 30.16 15.93 -48.60
C ARG A 26 30.54 17.22 -47.87
N GLY A 27 31.61 17.19 -47.06
CA GLY A 27 32.01 18.30 -46.20
C GLY A 27 31.07 18.47 -45.01
N SER A 28 31.64 18.75 -43.83
CA SER A 28 30.89 19.18 -42.65
C SER A 28 31.01 20.70 -42.46
N ALA A 29 30.04 21.27 -41.75
CA ALA A 29 30.11 22.66 -41.32
C ALA A 29 31.02 22.76 -40.08
N ILE A 30 32.33 22.82 -40.29
CA ILE A 30 33.30 23.00 -39.21
C ILE A 30 33.38 24.48 -38.84
N SER A 31 33.16 24.77 -37.55
CA SER A 31 33.46 26.06 -36.94
C SER A 31 34.68 25.91 -36.04
N VAL A 32 35.68 26.77 -36.23
CA VAL A 32 36.91 26.78 -35.42
C VAL A 32 36.90 28.04 -34.56
N PHE A 33 37.06 27.84 -33.26
CA PHE A 33 37.20 28.94 -32.30
C PHE A 33 38.65 29.03 -31.85
N ILE A 34 39.33 30.11 -32.25
CA ILE A 34 40.73 30.38 -31.85
C ILE A 34 40.71 31.47 -30.79
N ARG A 35 41.47 31.28 -29.71
CA ARG A 35 41.69 32.28 -28.67
C ARG A 35 43.18 32.37 -28.36
N HIS A 36 43.77 33.53 -28.56
CA HIS A 36 45.16 33.80 -28.16
C HIS A 36 45.23 34.04 -26.65
N GLU A 37 46.22 33.47 -25.97
CA GLU A 37 46.41 33.64 -24.51
C GLU A 37 46.61 35.12 -24.12
N ASN A 38 47.13 35.92 -25.04
CA ASN A 38 47.35 37.37 -24.87
C ASN A 38 46.08 38.22 -25.11
N GLY A 39 44.93 37.59 -25.37
CA GLY A 39 43.63 38.27 -25.55
C GLY A 39 43.43 38.99 -26.89
N SER A 40 44.40 38.92 -27.81
CA SER A 40 44.28 39.47 -29.15
C SER A 40 43.30 38.67 -30.02
N VAL A 41 42.58 39.38 -30.89
CA VAL A 41 41.65 38.75 -31.85
C VAL A 41 42.47 38.08 -32.96
N PRO A 42 42.19 36.81 -33.31
CA PRO A 42 42.91 36.10 -34.37
C PRO A 42 42.76 36.82 -35.71
N SER A 43 43.81 36.82 -36.52
CA SER A 43 43.74 37.45 -37.84
C SER A 43 42.82 36.65 -38.77
N SER A 44 42.26 37.32 -39.80
CA SER A 44 41.40 36.62 -40.77
C SER A 44 42.12 35.49 -41.51
N ASN A 45 43.44 35.57 -41.68
CA ASN A 45 44.23 34.51 -42.31
C ASN A 45 44.46 33.33 -41.36
N GLU A 46 44.72 33.60 -40.07
CA GLU A 46 44.85 32.54 -39.04
C GLU A 46 43.54 31.74 -38.90
N MET A 47 42.40 32.43 -38.92
CA MET A 47 41.09 31.78 -38.89
C MET A 47 40.87 30.88 -40.12
N LYS A 48 41.32 31.30 -41.31
CA LYS A 48 41.20 30.51 -42.54
C LYS A 48 42.13 29.29 -42.52
N GLU A 49 43.36 29.45 -42.06
CA GLU A 49 44.32 28.35 -41.95
C GLU A 49 43.85 27.29 -40.94
N ALA A 50 43.37 27.72 -39.77
CA ALA A 50 42.83 26.79 -38.79
C ALA A 50 41.56 26.09 -39.28
N GLN A 51 40.71 26.80 -40.03
CA GLN A 51 39.53 26.19 -40.66
C GLN A 51 39.92 25.16 -41.72
N LEU A 52 40.96 25.43 -42.53
CA LEU A 52 41.50 24.48 -43.50
C LEU A 52 42.08 23.24 -42.80
N GLN A 53 42.90 23.44 -41.77
CA GLN A 53 43.48 22.33 -40.99
C GLN A 53 42.40 21.48 -40.31
N ALA A 54 41.37 22.10 -39.74
CA ALA A 54 40.26 21.36 -39.15
C ALA A 54 39.47 20.57 -40.21
N GLN A 55 39.30 21.13 -41.41
CA GLN A 55 38.69 20.42 -42.55
C GLN A 55 39.54 19.23 -43.01
N GLU A 56 40.85 19.38 -43.09
CA GLU A 56 41.77 18.29 -43.44
C GLU A 56 41.74 17.19 -42.36
N GLN A 57 41.78 17.56 -41.08
CA GLN A 57 41.69 16.60 -39.98
C GLN A 57 40.36 15.84 -39.98
N GLU A 58 39.23 16.52 -40.24
CA GLU A 58 37.94 15.86 -40.33
C GLU A 58 37.87 14.94 -41.56
N CYS A 59 38.44 15.35 -42.70
CA CYS A 59 38.52 14.51 -43.88
C CYS A 59 39.31 13.22 -43.58
N ILE A 60 40.47 13.34 -42.94
CA ILE A 60 41.29 12.20 -42.51
C ILE A 60 40.53 11.34 -41.49
N ALA A 61 39.83 11.95 -40.52
CA ALA A 61 39.03 11.23 -39.54
C ALA A 61 37.88 10.46 -40.19
N TRP A 62 37.23 11.04 -41.20
CA TRP A 62 36.18 10.41 -41.98
C TRP A 62 36.72 9.24 -42.82
N GLU A 63 37.85 9.41 -43.49
CA GLU A 63 38.49 8.35 -44.28
C GLU A 63 38.89 7.14 -43.42
N ASN A 64 39.34 7.39 -42.19
CA ASN A 64 39.73 6.34 -41.25
C ASN A 64 38.55 5.80 -40.42
N ALA A 65 37.35 6.34 -40.57
CA ALA A 65 36.21 5.93 -39.76
C ALA A 65 35.69 4.55 -40.17
N ILE A 66 35.41 3.71 -39.18
CA ILE A 66 34.74 2.42 -39.38
C ILE A 66 33.24 2.62 -39.15
N PRO A 67 32.36 2.46 -40.16
CA PRO A 67 30.93 2.62 -39.98
C PRO A 67 30.38 1.54 -39.05
N LEU A 68 29.37 1.88 -38.25
CA LEU A 68 28.68 0.93 -37.37
C LEU A 68 27.94 -0.18 -38.15
N GLY A 69 27.69 0.03 -39.44
CA GLY A 69 26.96 -0.90 -40.30
C GLY A 69 25.45 -0.84 -40.08
N GLY A 70 24.69 -1.32 -41.07
CA GLY A 70 23.22 -1.22 -41.10
C GLY A 70 22.71 -0.46 -42.31
N LYS A 71 21.39 -0.27 -42.39
CA LYS A 71 20.73 0.56 -43.40
C LYS A 71 20.07 1.72 -42.68
N SER A 72 20.30 2.95 -43.15
CA SER A 72 19.68 4.15 -42.58
C SER A 72 18.15 4.14 -42.69
N SER A 73 17.59 3.38 -43.64
CA SER A 73 16.15 3.10 -43.78
C SER A 73 15.57 2.30 -42.61
N ASP A 74 16.41 1.56 -41.89
CA ASP A 74 15.99 0.64 -40.83
C ASP A 74 16.08 1.30 -39.44
N VAL A 75 16.48 2.58 -39.36
CA VAL A 75 16.47 3.39 -38.14
C VAL A 75 15.18 4.21 -38.06
N TYR A 76 14.34 3.88 -37.09
CA TYR A 76 13.05 4.52 -36.89
C TYR A 76 13.02 5.32 -35.59
N CYS A 77 12.50 6.55 -35.63
CA CYS A 77 12.31 7.37 -34.45
C CYS A 77 10.85 7.34 -34.00
N PHE A 78 10.62 6.98 -32.74
CA PHE A 78 9.32 7.14 -32.09
C PHE A 78 9.36 8.41 -31.23
N ASP A 79 8.96 9.55 -31.80
CA ASP A 79 8.77 10.79 -31.04
C ASP A 79 7.34 10.86 -30.46
N MET A 80 7.09 10.05 -29.43
CA MET A 80 5.73 9.88 -28.89
C MET A 80 5.20 11.08 -28.10
N ALA A 81 6.07 11.92 -27.54
CA ALA A 81 5.63 12.96 -26.61
C ALA A 81 5.26 14.28 -27.30
N LEU A 82 5.93 14.62 -28.41
CA LEU A 82 5.75 15.91 -29.09
C LEU A 82 4.73 15.87 -30.24
N SER A 83 4.43 14.68 -30.77
CA SER A 83 3.51 14.49 -31.90
C SER A 83 2.02 14.51 -31.54
N VAL A 84 1.67 14.58 -30.25
CA VAL A 84 0.29 14.44 -29.76
C VAL A 84 -0.16 15.66 -28.95
N GLY A 85 -1.12 16.42 -29.50
CA GLY A 85 -1.78 17.57 -28.85
C GLY A 85 -1.35 18.94 -29.42
N ASP A 86 -1.94 20.02 -28.90
CA ASP A 86 -1.70 21.40 -29.38
C ASP A 86 -0.25 21.85 -29.12
N ILE A 87 0.34 22.52 -30.11
CA ILE A 87 1.75 22.94 -30.14
C ILE A 87 1.98 24.37 -29.64
N SER A 88 0.95 25.02 -29.13
CA SER A 88 0.99 26.40 -28.61
C SER A 88 1.91 26.58 -27.39
N ASP A 89 2.14 25.52 -26.60
CA ASP A 89 3.00 25.56 -25.41
C ASP A 89 4.44 25.11 -25.71
N ASN A 90 5.42 25.86 -25.18
CA ASN A 90 6.87 25.60 -25.29
C ASN A 90 7.35 24.37 -24.47
N GLU A 91 6.51 23.81 -23.60
CA GLU A 91 6.76 22.60 -22.82
C GLU A 91 5.68 21.53 -23.09
N ILE A 92 5.72 20.38 -22.39
CA ILE A 92 4.59 19.43 -22.36
C ILE A 92 3.41 20.11 -21.63
N GLY A 93 2.68 20.95 -22.37
CA GLY A 93 1.55 21.72 -21.88
C GLY A 93 0.46 20.84 -21.28
N GLU A 94 -0.36 21.40 -20.39
CA GLU A 94 -1.43 20.67 -19.69
C GLU A 94 -2.43 20.04 -20.68
N GLN A 95 -2.62 20.67 -21.84
CA GLN A 95 -3.44 20.12 -22.91
C GLN A 95 -2.87 18.81 -23.49
N ARG A 96 -1.56 18.75 -23.77
CA ARG A 96 -0.90 17.52 -24.26
C ARG A 96 -0.93 16.43 -23.20
N LYS A 97 -0.65 16.79 -21.93
CA LYS A 97 -0.78 15.86 -20.80
C LYS A 97 -2.18 15.25 -20.73
N ASN A 98 -3.23 16.05 -20.98
CA ASN A 98 -4.60 15.56 -20.96
C ASN A 98 -4.94 14.64 -22.15
N VAL A 99 -4.41 14.91 -23.34
CA VAL A 99 -4.57 14.00 -24.49
C VAL A 99 -3.85 12.66 -24.25
N LEU A 100 -2.61 12.71 -23.77
CA LEU A 100 -1.84 11.52 -23.41
C LEU A 100 -2.55 10.71 -22.31
N LYS A 101 -3.03 11.36 -21.23
CA LYS A 101 -3.83 10.72 -20.18
C LYS A 101 -5.05 9.98 -20.76
N LYS A 102 -5.77 10.58 -21.71
CA LYS A 102 -6.93 9.94 -22.35
C LYS A 102 -6.55 8.74 -23.19
N MET A 103 -5.46 8.82 -23.97
CA MET A 103 -4.99 7.71 -24.80
C MET A 103 -4.55 6.51 -23.96
N PHE A 104 -3.72 6.75 -22.93
CA PHE A 104 -3.21 5.67 -22.09
C PHE A 104 -4.27 5.07 -21.16
N ARG A 105 -5.37 5.78 -20.88
CA ARG A 105 -6.45 5.26 -20.02
C ARG A 105 -7.03 3.94 -20.52
N ALA A 106 -7.17 3.78 -21.84
CA ALA A 106 -7.65 2.54 -22.44
C ALA A 106 -6.64 1.40 -22.23
N SER A 107 -5.36 1.66 -22.51
CA SER A 107 -4.27 0.68 -22.33
C SER A 107 -4.08 0.27 -20.87
N TYR A 108 -4.15 1.21 -19.93
CA TYR A 108 -4.04 0.92 -18.50
C TYR A 108 -5.23 0.12 -17.97
N SER A 109 -6.45 0.32 -18.51
CA SER A 109 -7.59 -0.52 -18.12
C SER A 109 -7.39 -1.97 -18.54
N ILE A 110 -6.92 -2.21 -19.77
CA ILE A 110 -6.62 -3.57 -20.26
C ILE A 110 -5.54 -4.21 -19.38
N LEU A 111 -4.48 -3.48 -19.05
CA LEU A 111 -3.41 -3.97 -18.19
C LEU A 111 -3.91 -4.32 -16.78
N GLN A 112 -4.82 -3.55 -16.20
CA GLN A 112 -5.42 -3.86 -14.90
C GLN A 112 -6.25 -5.15 -14.95
N ASP A 113 -6.97 -5.39 -16.04
CA ASP A 113 -7.78 -6.60 -16.26
C ASP A 113 -6.88 -7.84 -16.43
N GLU A 114 -5.86 -7.74 -17.29
CA GLU A 114 -4.89 -8.82 -17.52
C GLU A 114 -4.09 -9.15 -16.26
N LEU A 115 -3.61 -8.13 -15.54
CA LEU A 115 -2.89 -8.32 -14.28
C LEU A 115 -3.77 -9.00 -13.23
N PHE A 116 -5.04 -8.58 -13.11
CA PHE A 116 -5.98 -9.19 -12.17
C PHE A 116 -6.23 -10.66 -12.50
N ASN A 117 -6.47 -10.98 -13.77
CA ASN A 117 -6.68 -12.36 -14.23
C ASN A 117 -5.43 -13.21 -13.99
N HIS A 118 -4.26 -12.72 -14.38
CA HIS A 118 -2.99 -13.43 -14.20
C HIS A 118 -2.70 -13.74 -12.73
N MET A 119 -2.85 -12.74 -11.84
CA MET A 119 -2.62 -12.92 -10.41
C MET A 119 -3.64 -13.89 -9.78
N THR A 120 -4.89 -13.87 -10.26
CA THR A 120 -5.94 -14.80 -9.82
C THR A 120 -5.64 -16.24 -10.27
N GLU A 121 -5.22 -16.43 -11.52
CA GLU A 121 -4.82 -17.73 -12.08
C GLU A 121 -3.62 -18.34 -11.36
N GLN A 122 -2.65 -17.53 -10.96
CA GLN A 122 -1.48 -17.94 -10.16
C GLN A 122 -1.83 -18.22 -8.68
N GLY A 123 -3.10 -18.09 -8.28
CA GLY A 123 -3.58 -18.46 -6.96
C GLY A 123 -3.46 -17.38 -5.89
N PHE A 124 -3.10 -16.14 -6.24
CA PHE A 124 -3.16 -15.02 -5.30
C PHE A 124 -4.62 -14.68 -4.99
N LYS A 125 -4.96 -14.57 -3.69
CA LYS A 125 -6.31 -14.25 -3.21
C LYS A 125 -6.26 -13.05 -2.28
N GLY A 126 -7.34 -12.26 -2.23
CA GLY A 126 -7.50 -11.15 -1.28
C GLY A 126 -7.21 -9.75 -1.81
N PHE A 127 -7.07 -9.57 -3.13
CA PHE A 127 -7.04 -8.27 -3.78
C PHE A 127 -8.23 -8.13 -4.73
N GLN A 128 -8.63 -6.90 -5.03
CA GLN A 128 -9.74 -6.60 -5.92
C GLN A 128 -9.22 -5.77 -7.09
N ARG A 129 -9.84 -5.95 -8.25
CA ARG A 129 -9.65 -5.05 -9.39
C ARG A 129 -10.12 -3.64 -8.99
N GLY A 130 -9.37 -2.62 -9.39
CA GLY A 130 -9.81 -1.22 -9.27
C GLY A 130 -11.10 -0.96 -10.06
N GLU A 131 -11.73 0.20 -9.86
CA GLU A 131 -12.99 0.54 -10.55
C GLU A 131 -12.81 0.74 -12.06
N TYR A 132 -13.75 0.23 -12.86
CA TYR A 132 -13.72 0.39 -14.30
C TYR A 132 -13.99 1.85 -14.68
N GLY A 133 -13.12 2.44 -15.51
CA GLY A 133 -13.28 3.82 -15.92
C GLY A 133 -13.15 4.83 -14.76
N SER A 134 -12.38 4.51 -13.72
CA SER A 134 -12.12 5.46 -12.63
C SER A 134 -11.55 6.78 -13.18
N THR A 135 -12.09 7.91 -12.70
CA THR A 135 -11.59 9.27 -12.96
C THR A 135 -10.68 9.77 -11.83
N ALA A 136 -10.35 8.90 -10.87
CA ALA A 136 -9.51 9.25 -9.75
C ALA A 136 -8.11 9.66 -10.24
N GLU A 137 -7.69 10.86 -9.86
CA GLU A 137 -6.34 11.34 -10.17
C GLU A 137 -5.32 10.66 -9.26
N HIS A 138 -4.17 10.31 -9.83
CA HIS A 138 -3.06 9.78 -9.07
C HIS A 138 -2.51 10.85 -8.13
N LEU A 139 -2.62 10.59 -6.83
CA LEU A 139 -2.05 11.45 -5.80
C LEU A 139 -0.63 10.99 -5.48
N THR A 140 0.29 11.94 -5.34
CA THR A 140 1.60 11.65 -4.72
C THR A 140 1.40 11.15 -3.29
N SER A 141 2.35 10.38 -2.75
CA SER A 141 2.25 9.83 -1.39
C SER A 141 1.94 10.90 -0.34
N LEU A 142 2.57 12.08 -0.46
CA LEU A 142 2.33 13.21 0.42
C LEU A 142 0.90 13.77 0.28
N GLN A 143 0.41 13.96 -0.95
CA GLN A 143 -0.95 14.43 -1.20
C GLN A 143 -2.01 13.44 -0.67
N TYR A 144 -1.75 12.13 -0.82
CA TYR A 144 -2.61 11.09 -0.29
C TYR A 144 -2.68 11.15 1.25
N GLN A 145 -1.53 11.27 1.92
CA GLN A 145 -1.46 11.43 3.38
C GLN A 145 -2.24 12.66 3.86
N ILE A 146 -2.03 13.80 3.21
CA ILE A 146 -2.74 15.05 3.54
C ILE A 146 -4.26 14.88 3.40
N LYS A 147 -4.72 14.19 2.36
CA LYS A 147 -6.16 13.93 2.16
C LYS A 147 -6.74 13.08 3.29
N GLN A 148 -6.05 11.99 3.64
CA GLN A 148 -6.48 11.10 4.73
C GLN A 148 -6.50 11.80 6.09
N ASP A 149 -5.49 12.63 6.38
CA ASP A 149 -5.42 13.37 7.63
C ASP A 149 -6.53 14.41 7.76
N LYS A 150 -6.92 15.07 6.65
CA LYS A 150 -8.08 15.97 6.63
C LYS A 150 -9.39 15.24 6.96
N GLU A 151 -9.65 14.11 6.31
CA GLU A 151 -10.86 13.30 6.57
C GLU A 151 -10.89 12.80 8.03
N ARG A 152 -9.74 12.38 8.56
CA ARG A 152 -9.60 11.95 9.96
C ARG A 152 -9.88 13.10 10.93
N LEU A 153 -9.39 14.30 10.62
CA LEU A 153 -9.60 15.50 11.44
C LEU A 153 -11.08 15.89 11.48
N GLU A 154 -11.77 15.90 10.33
CA GLU A 154 -13.21 16.18 10.28
C GLU A 154 -14.02 15.18 11.10
N LYS A 155 -13.68 13.89 11.01
CA LYS A 155 -14.35 12.84 11.80
C LYS A 155 -14.14 13.03 13.30
N LEU A 156 -12.92 13.42 13.71
CA LEU A 156 -12.62 13.74 15.11
C LEU A 156 -13.41 14.98 15.58
N GLN A 157 -13.45 16.03 14.77
CA GLN A 157 -14.23 17.24 15.09
C GLN A 157 -15.72 16.93 15.25
N LYS A 158 -16.31 16.15 14.34
CA LYS A 158 -17.72 15.72 14.45
C LYS A 158 -17.98 14.93 15.73
N ARG A 159 -17.07 14.04 16.13
CA ARG A 159 -17.17 13.31 17.41
C ARG A 159 -17.12 14.24 18.61
N ILE A 160 -16.16 15.17 18.63
CA ILE A 160 -16.02 16.15 19.72
C ILE A 160 -17.28 17.01 19.83
N GLN A 161 -17.83 17.50 18.71
CA GLN A 161 -19.06 18.30 18.71
C GLN A 161 -20.28 17.49 19.18
N HIS A 162 -20.44 16.27 18.68
CA HIS A 162 -21.51 15.37 19.13
C HIS A 162 -21.41 15.08 20.63
N GLU A 163 -20.20 14.86 21.14
CA GLU A 163 -19.96 14.61 22.55
C GLU A 163 -20.20 15.86 23.41
N GLN A 164 -19.83 17.06 22.93
CA GLN A 164 -20.16 18.33 23.58
C GLN A 164 -21.68 18.53 23.69
N ILE A 165 -22.43 18.33 22.61
CA ILE A 165 -23.90 18.45 22.61
C ILE A 165 -24.55 17.46 23.59
N LYS A 166 -23.98 16.25 23.72
CA LYS A 166 -24.45 15.22 24.65
C LYS A 166 -24.32 15.64 26.12
N TYR A 167 -23.24 16.34 26.47
CA TYR A 167 -22.91 16.65 27.87
C TYR A 167 -23.14 18.12 28.27
N GLU A 168 -23.44 19.03 27.34
CA GLU A 168 -23.76 20.43 27.66
C GLU A 168 -24.99 20.63 28.56
N PRO A 169 -26.11 19.87 28.43
CA PRO A 169 -27.27 20.02 29.31
C PRO A 169 -27.00 19.62 30.76
N ALA A 170 -25.97 18.80 31.01
CA ALA A 170 -25.60 18.28 32.34
C ALA A 170 -24.49 19.09 33.03
N ARG A 171 -23.87 20.05 32.33
CA ARG A 171 -22.67 20.73 32.86
C ARG A 171 -22.98 21.87 33.85
N ASN A 172 -24.23 22.32 33.93
CA ASN A 172 -24.62 23.50 34.70
C ASN A 172 -25.61 23.23 35.85
N VAL A 173 -26.01 21.98 36.09
CA VAL A 173 -27.03 21.65 37.10
C VAL A 173 -26.49 20.68 38.14
N SER A 174 -25.40 21.04 38.81
CA SER A 174 -25.00 20.36 40.04
C SER A 174 -25.50 21.15 41.24
N LYS A 175 -26.45 20.60 41.99
CA LYS A 175 -26.86 21.14 43.29
C LYS A 175 -26.70 20.09 44.39
N THR A 176 -26.25 20.53 45.55
CA THR A 176 -26.09 19.67 46.73
C THR A 176 -27.47 19.32 47.29
N TYR A 177 -27.61 18.17 47.97
CA TYR A 177 -28.86 17.77 48.65
C TYR A 177 -29.49 18.91 49.48
N ASN A 178 -28.67 19.66 50.23
CA ASN A 178 -29.12 20.78 51.07
C ASN A 178 -29.67 21.98 50.28
N GLU A 179 -29.28 22.14 49.01
CA GLU A 179 -29.77 23.21 48.14
C GLU A 179 -31.11 22.81 47.53
N ILE A 180 -31.27 21.53 47.14
CA ILE A 180 -32.52 20.89 46.69
C ILE A 180 -33.61 21.00 47.76
N ASP A 181 -33.29 20.70 49.02
CA ASP A 181 -34.26 20.80 50.13
C ASP A 181 -34.72 22.23 50.42
N ARG A 182 -33.93 23.25 50.04
CA ARG A 182 -34.25 24.67 50.25
C ARG A 182 -35.09 25.30 49.14
N MET A 183 -35.25 24.63 48.00
CA MET A 183 -35.98 25.12 46.83
C MET A 183 -37.51 25.11 46.97
N GLY A 184 -38.04 24.57 48.08
CA GLY A 184 -39.45 24.66 48.45
C GLY A 184 -39.63 25.22 49.85
N GLN A 185 -40.39 26.33 49.97
CA GLN A 185 -40.76 26.90 51.26
C GLN A 185 -42.19 26.52 51.64
N LYS A 186 -42.39 26.10 52.90
CA LYS A 186 -43.72 25.79 53.40
C LYS A 186 -44.47 27.09 53.71
N THR A 187 -45.55 27.34 52.98
CA THR A 187 -46.45 28.47 53.27
C THR A 187 -47.13 28.28 54.62
N ILE A 188 -47.62 29.38 55.21
CA ILE A 188 -48.31 29.40 56.51
C ILE A 188 -49.51 28.42 56.53
N THR A 189 -50.12 28.15 55.37
CA THR A 189 -51.22 27.17 55.17
C THR A 189 -50.74 25.72 55.01
N GLY A 190 -49.44 25.45 55.17
CA GLY A 190 -48.83 24.12 55.04
C GLY A 190 -48.60 23.64 53.62
N LYS A 191 -48.97 24.42 52.59
CA LYS A 191 -48.71 24.10 51.17
C LYS A 191 -47.28 24.45 50.80
N MET A 192 -46.63 23.63 49.98
CA MET A 192 -45.30 23.93 49.46
C MET A 192 -45.42 24.99 48.36
N ALA A 193 -44.70 26.11 48.50
CA ALA A 193 -44.51 27.08 47.44
C ALA A 193 -43.07 26.94 46.91
N ILE A 194 -42.96 26.82 45.59
CA ILE A 194 -41.70 26.73 44.85
C ILE A 194 -41.70 27.89 43.85
N SER A 195 -40.55 28.58 43.72
CA SER A 195 -40.41 29.65 42.72
C SER A 195 -40.41 29.07 41.29
N LYS A 196 -40.69 29.89 40.28
CA LYS A 196 -40.73 29.40 38.89
C LYS A 196 -39.35 28.91 38.43
N GLU A 197 -38.32 29.60 38.91
CA GLU A 197 -36.91 29.32 38.67
C GLU A 197 -36.53 27.98 39.33
N ASP A 198 -36.82 27.82 40.62
CA ASP A 198 -36.53 26.57 41.37
C ASP A 198 -37.28 25.37 40.79
N TYR A 199 -38.52 25.54 40.32
CA TYR A 199 -39.27 24.49 39.64
C TYR A 199 -38.61 24.06 38.33
N SER A 200 -38.10 25.02 37.55
CA SER A 200 -37.42 24.74 36.29
C SER A 200 -36.09 24.00 36.51
N GLU A 201 -35.35 24.36 37.55
CA GLU A 201 -34.08 23.72 37.92
C GLU A 201 -34.30 22.32 38.49
N LEU A 202 -35.31 22.12 39.35
CA LEU A 202 -35.70 20.77 39.82
C LEU A 202 -36.12 19.88 38.66
N THR A 203 -36.82 20.43 37.66
CA THR A 203 -37.21 19.69 36.46
C THR A 203 -35.99 19.30 35.63
N ALA A 204 -34.99 20.17 35.53
CA ALA A 204 -33.73 19.87 34.84
C ALA A 204 -32.94 18.78 35.59
N LEU A 205 -32.77 18.90 36.91
CA LEU A 205 -32.14 17.89 37.77
C LEU A 205 -32.84 16.53 37.68
N ALA A 206 -34.17 16.50 37.66
CA ALA A 206 -34.93 15.27 37.55
C ALA A 206 -34.73 14.60 36.17
N LYS A 207 -34.73 15.40 35.09
CA LYS A 207 -34.43 14.90 33.73
C LYS A 207 -33.02 14.34 33.66
N GLU A 208 -32.03 15.07 34.18
CA GLU A 208 -30.64 14.63 34.26
C GLU A 208 -30.51 13.35 35.08
N GLY A 209 -31.10 13.28 36.28
CA GLY A 209 -31.06 12.08 37.12
C GLY A 209 -31.68 10.85 36.44
N ILE A 210 -32.73 11.01 35.64
CA ILE A 210 -33.31 9.89 34.85
C ILE A 210 -32.35 9.46 33.74
N THR A 211 -31.77 10.40 32.99
CA THR A 211 -30.84 10.08 31.90
C THR A 211 -29.53 9.50 32.43
N SER A 212 -28.96 10.06 33.48
CA SER A 212 -27.72 9.61 34.10
C SER A 212 -27.86 8.23 34.72
N ARG A 213 -29.04 7.82 35.22
CA ARG A 213 -29.24 6.45 35.73
C ARG A 213 -29.08 5.39 34.65
N ALA A 214 -29.59 5.65 33.45
CA ALA A 214 -29.42 4.74 32.33
C ALA A 214 -27.94 4.64 31.93
N GLU A 215 -27.26 5.79 31.83
CA GLU A 215 -25.83 5.84 31.50
C GLU A 215 -24.94 5.21 32.58
N ILE A 216 -25.22 5.44 33.87
CA ILE A 216 -24.53 4.81 34.99
C ILE A 216 -24.71 3.29 34.91
N SER A 217 -25.93 2.80 34.64
CA SER A 217 -26.18 1.37 34.47
C SER A 217 -25.39 0.78 33.30
N GLU A 218 -25.34 1.46 32.15
CA GLU A 218 -24.53 1.02 31.01
C GLU A 218 -23.02 1.02 31.33
N LEU A 219 -22.54 2.06 32.01
CA LEU A 219 -21.16 2.16 32.46
C LEU A 219 -20.81 1.04 33.44
N GLU A 220 -21.66 0.75 34.43
CA GLU A 220 -21.49 -0.35 35.38
C GLU A 220 -21.47 -1.71 34.67
N GLN A 221 -22.35 -1.93 33.69
CA GLN A 221 -22.34 -3.14 32.87
C GLN A 221 -21.04 -3.27 32.08
N SER A 222 -20.56 -2.18 31.47
CA SER A 222 -19.30 -2.17 30.74
C SER A 222 -18.11 -2.43 31.65
N ALA A 223 -18.08 -1.82 32.84
CA ALA A 223 -17.02 -2.02 33.83
C ALA A 223 -17.00 -3.48 34.32
N ASN A 224 -18.17 -4.07 34.58
CA ASN A 224 -18.30 -5.48 34.95
C ASN A 224 -17.84 -6.41 33.83
N TYR A 225 -18.19 -6.11 32.58
CA TYR A 225 -17.72 -6.85 31.41
C TYR A 225 -16.20 -6.87 31.32
N TYR A 226 -15.55 -5.70 31.42
CA TYR A 226 -14.08 -5.62 31.36
C TYR A 226 -13.41 -6.27 32.58
N ARG A 227 -14.01 -6.14 33.76
CA ARG A 227 -13.54 -6.82 34.97
C ARG A 227 -13.57 -8.34 34.82
N GLN A 228 -14.64 -8.89 34.25
CA GLN A 228 -14.74 -10.32 33.98
C GLN A 228 -13.68 -10.78 32.97
N LYS A 229 -13.52 -10.03 31.86
CA LYS A 229 -12.47 -10.31 30.87
C LYS A 229 -11.08 -10.31 31.48
N TYR A 230 -10.78 -9.35 32.35
CA TYR A 230 -9.51 -9.30 33.06
C TYR A 230 -9.26 -10.58 33.86
N PHE A 231 -10.24 -11.06 34.63
CA PHE A 231 -10.11 -12.31 35.38
C PHE A 231 -9.96 -13.52 34.47
N ASP A 232 -10.67 -13.60 33.34
CA ASP A 232 -10.53 -14.68 32.37
C ASP A 232 -9.10 -14.75 31.81
N TYR A 233 -8.54 -13.59 31.42
CA TYR A 233 -7.17 -13.50 30.93
C TYR A 233 -6.13 -13.81 32.02
N ALA A 234 -6.32 -13.32 33.24
CA ALA A 234 -5.44 -13.63 34.36
C ALA A 234 -5.42 -15.14 34.64
N ASN A 235 -6.58 -15.78 34.67
CA ASN A 235 -6.72 -17.23 34.87
C ASN A 235 -6.12 -18.04 33.70
N ALA A 236 -6.23 -17.55 32.47
CA ALA A 236 -5.61 -18.18 31.30
C ALA A 236 -4.08 -18.07 31.36
N LEU A 237 -3.57 -16.91 31.75
CA LEU A 237 -2.14 -16.66 31.92
C LEU A 237 -1.54 -17.54 33.03
N GLU A 238 -2.23 -17.66 34.17
CA GLU A 238 -1.81 -18.53 35.26
C GLU A 238 -1.74 -19.99 34.82
N ARG A 239 -2.78 -20.48 34.11
CA ARG A 239 -2.79 -21.82 33.53
C ARG A 239 -1.65 -22.04 32.53
N MET A 240 -1.36 -21.04 31.68
CA MET A 240 -0.25 -21.10 30.73
C MET A 240 1.10 -21.16 31.46
N LYS A 241 1.28 -20.34 32.49
CA LYS A 241 2.48 -20.32 33.33
C LYS A 241 2.72 -21.67 34.02
N THR A 242 1.67 -22.30 34.55
CA THR A 242 1.77 -23.64 35.16
C THR A 242 2.18 -24.69 34.13
N LYS A 243 1.52 -24.73 32.96
CA LYS A 243 1.87 -25.66 31.87
C LYS A 243 3.30 -25.44 31.37
N TYR A 244 3.74 -24.19 31.26
CA TYR A 244 5.11 -23.86 30.88
C TYR A 244 6.11 -24.37 31.91
N ASN A 245 5.85 -24.17 33.20
CA ASN A 245 6.72 -24.67 34.26
C ASN A 245 6.77 -26.21 34.28
N GLU A 246 5.63 -26.88 34.12
CA GLU A 246 5.59 -28.34 33.98
C GLU A 246 6.40 -28.83 32.78
N LEU A 247 6.26 -28.16 31.63
CA LEU A 247 7.03 -28.49 30.43
C LEU A 247 8.52 -28.25 30.65
N LYS A 248 8.88 -27.13 31.29
CA LYS A 248 10.26 -26.79 31.62
C LYS A 248 10.90 -27.86 32.52
N GLU A 249 10.19 -28.32 33.55
CA GLU A 249 10.68 -29.40 34.42
C GLU A 249 10.79 -30.73 33.66
N LYS A 250 9.82 -31.07 32.80
CA LYS A 250 9.92 -32.28 31.94
C LYS A 250 11.08 -32.21 30.96
N CYS A 251 11.38 -31.02 30.43
CA CYS A 251 12.49 -30.82 29.50
C CYS A 251 13.85 -30.65 30.21
N ARG A 252 13.89 -30.52 31.54
CA ARG A 252 15.12 -30.30 32.31
C ARG A 252 16.22 -31.33 32.04
N PRO A 253 15.94 -32.66 32.01
CA PRO A 253 16.98 -33.65 31.71
C PRO A 253 17.55 -33.49 30.30
N PHE A 254 16.71 -33.13 29.33
CA PHE A 254 17.15 -32.86 27.96
C PHE A 254 18.01 -31.60 27.88
N LEU A 255 17.63 -30.52 28.59
CA LEU A 255 18.42 -29.29 28.66
C LEU A 255 19.80 -29.54 29.29
N GLN A 256 19.87 -30.33 30.37
CA GLN A 256 21.13 -30.76 30.97
C GLN A 256 21.98 -31.61 30.01
N ALA A 257 21.35 -32.55 29.29
CA ALA A 257 22.04 -33.35 28.28
C ALA A 257 22.57 -32.49 27.12
N LEU A 258 21.87 -31.42 26.75
CA LEU A 258 22.29 -30.50 25.70
C LEU A 258 23.49 -29.64 26.15
N GLU A 259 23.56 -29.29 27.43
CA GLU A 259 24.69 -28.56 28.03
C GLU A 259 25.95 -29.43 28.12
N HIS A 260 25.82 -30.70 28.54
CA HIS A 260 26.96 -31.60 28.70
C HIS A 260 27.35 -32.36 27.42
N PHE A 261 26.39 -32.71 26.57
CA PHE A 261 26.58 -33.56 25.38
C PHE A 261 25.77 -33.04 24.17
N PRO A 262 26.12 -31.87 23.62
CA PRO A 262 25.32 -31.19 22.60
C PRO A 262 25.15 -31.99 21.29
N GLU A 263 26.16 -32.75 20.86
CA GLU A 263 26.09 -33.52 19.61
C GLU A 263 25.13 -34.71 19.71
N VAL A 264 25.16 -35.44 20.83
CA VAL A 264 24.27 -36.57 21.09
C VAL A 264 22.82 -36.09 21.24
N ALA A 265 22.62 -34.97 21.93
CA ALA A 265 21.30 -34.35 22.07
C ALA A 265 20.72 -33.92 20.70
N LYS A 266 21.54 -33.34 19.81
CA LYS A 266 21.12 -33.00 18.44
C LYS A 266 20.72 -34.23 17.64
N LEU A 267 21.55 -35.28 17.64
CA LEU A 267 21.25 -36.55 16.99
C LEU A 267 19.95 -37.19 17.51
N PHE A 268 19.71 -37.12 18.82
CA PHE A 268 18.45 -37.57 19.41
C PHE A 268 17.25 -36.79 18.86
N THR A 269 17.33 -35.45 18.80
CA THR A 269 16.23 -34.63 18.26
C THR A 269 15.94 -34.91 16.79
N GLU A 270 16.96 -35.15 15.97
CA GLU A 270 16.78 -35.49 14.56
C GLU A 270 16.06 -36.84 14.40
N LYS A 271 16.47 -37.86 15.16
CA LYS A 271 15.79 -39.17 15.16
C LYS A 271 14.34 -39.07 15.65
N VAL A 272 14.09 -38.29 16.70
CA VAL A 272 12.73 -38.05 17.20
C VAL A 272 11.87 -37.36 16.14
N LYS A 273 12.42 -36.37 15.43
CA LYS A 273 11.72 -35.68 14.33
C LYS A 273 11.35 -36.65 13.19
N GLN A 274 12.27 -37.54 12.83
CA GLN A 274 12.03 -38.58 11.83
C GLN A 274 10.90 -39.53 12.27
N LEU A 275 10.89 -39.98 13.53
CA LEU A 275 9.83 -40.84 14.07
C LEU A 275 8.45 -40.18 14.02
N PHE A 276 8.34 -38.90 14.37
CA PHE A 276 7.07 -38.17 14.27
C PHE A 276 6.61 -38.00 12.83
N SER A 277 7.52 -37.68 11.91
CA SER A 277 7.17 -37.57 10.48
C SER A 277 6.67 -38.90 9.89
N PHE A 278 7.26 -40.01 10.31
CA PHE A 278 6.81 -41.35 9.91
C PHE A 278 5.43 -41.67 10.49
N LYS A 279 5.21 -41.38 11.78
CA LYS A 279 3.92 -41.62 12.44
C LYS A 279 2.79 -40.80 11.81
N GLU A 280 3.04 -39.53 11.48
CA GLU A 280 2.06 -38.69 10.79
C GLU A 280 1.72 -39.21 9.39
N ALA A 281 2.72 -39.68 8.63
CA ALA A 281 2.51 -40.27 7.32
C ALA A 281 1.68 -41.56 7.42
N GLN A 282 1.93 -42.39 8.44
CA GLN A 282 1.17 -43.60 8.71
C GLN A 282 -0.30 -43.29 9.07
N GLU A 283 -0.54 -42.30 9.96
CA GLU A 283 -1.90 -41.90 10.32
C GLU A 283 -2.67 -41.28 9.14
N ARG A 284 -2.01 -40.54 8.25
CA ARG A 284 -2.63 -40.02 7.02
C ARG A 284 -2.98 -41.14 6.04
N ALA A 285 -2.07 -42.08 5.83
CA ALA A 285 -2.31 -43.25 4.98
C ALA A 285 -3.47 -44.11 5.52
N GLU A 286 -3.55 -44.29 6.84
CA GLU A 286 -4.64 -45.03 7.48
C GLU A 286 -5.99 -44.30 7.34
N LYS A 287 -6.01 -42.97 7.50
CA LYS A 287 -7.22 -42.16 7.27
C LYS A 287 -7.69 -42.23 5.81
N GLU A 288 -6.78 -42.10 4.86
CA GLU A 288 -7.08 -42.21 3.43
C GLU A 288 -7.57 -43.62 3.05
N ALA A 289 -6.97 -44.67 3.62
CA ALA A 289 -7.41 -46.04 3.40
C ALA A 289 -8.83 -46.28 3.94
N ARG A 290 -9.13 -45.80 5.16
CA ARG A 290 -10.49 -45.87 5.75
C ARG A 290 -11.50 -45.08 4.92
N GLU A 291 -11.09 -43.94 4.36
CA GLU A 291 -11.97 -43.11 3.53
C GLU A 291 -12.23 -43.73 2.16
N LYS A 292 -11.22 -44.34 1.53
CA LYS A 292 -11.37 -45.14 0.29
C LYS A 292 -12.28 -46.35 0.50
N GLU A 293 -12.09 -47.10 1.58
CA GLU A 293 -12.96 -48.23 1.93
C GLU A 293 -14.42 -47.78 2.14
N ARG A 294 -14.63 -46.63 2.80
CA ARG A 294 -15.96 -46.04 2.98
C ARG A 294 -16.58 -45.66 1.63
N GLN A 295 -15.82 -45.07 0.71
CA GLN A 295 -16.30 -44.72 -0.62
C GLN A 295 -16.65 -45.96 -1.46
N GLU A 296 -15.85 -47.02 -1.40
CA GLU A 296 -16.13 -48.29 -2.09
C GLU A 296 -17.39 -48.98 -1.54
N ARG A 297 -17.58 -49.01 -0.21
CA ARG A 297 -18.81 -49.50 0.41
C ARG A 297 -20.04 -48.71 -0.05
N ILE A 298 -19.93 -47.40 -0.23
CA ILE A 298 -21.01 -46.55 -0.74
C ILE A 298 -21.28 -46.85 -2.23
N LYS A 299 -20.25 -46.99 -3.07
CA LYS A 299 -20.38 -47.36 -4.48
C LYS A 299 -21.03 -48.74 -4.66
N ALA A 300 -20.59 -49.74 -3.90
CA ALA A 300 -21.16 -51.09 -3.93
C ALA A 300 -22.65 -51.09 -3.55
N ARG A 301 -23.05 -50.31 -2.54
CA ARG A 301 -24.46 -50.13 -2.16
C ARG A 301 -25.29 -49.44 -3.25
N ARG A 302 -24.72 -48.47 -3.98
CA ARG A 302 -25.40 -47.79 -5.10
C ARG A 302 -25.58 -48.72 -6.30
N ASN A 303 -24.55 -49.50 -6.67
CA ASN A 303 -24.64 -50.46 -7.76
C ASN A 303 -25.68 -51.56 -7.49
N LYS A 304 -25.76 -52.05 -6.25
CA LYS A 304 -26.77 -53.05 -5.87
C LYS A 304 -28.22 -52.53 -6.01
N ARG A 305 -28.47 -51.26 -5.66
CA ARG A 305 -29.78 -50.60 -5.85
C ARG A 305 -30.12 -50.30 -7.31
N GLY A 306 -29.12 -50.22 -8.19
CA GLY A 306 -29.30 -50.00 -9.63
C GLY A 306 -29.63 -51.27 -10.41
N MET A 307 -29.27 -52.46 -9.89
CA MET A 307 -29.61 -53.75 -10.52
C MET A 307 -30.99 -54.29 -10.14
N GLU A 308 -31.67 -53.69 -9.16
CA GLU A 308 -33.01 -54.07 -8.69
C GLU A 308 -34.14 -53.24 -9.36
N ARG A 309 -33.82 -52.43 -10.38
CA ARG A 309 -34.77 -51.67 -11.21
C ARG A 309 -34.64 -52.10 -12.66
#